data_AF-A0A1T2KSZ2-F1
#
_entry.id   AF-A0A1T2KSZ2-F1
#
_cell.length_a   1.000
_cell.length_b   1.000
_cell.length_c   1.000
_cell.angle_alpha   90.00
_cell.angle_beta   90.00
_cell.angle_gamma   90.00
#
_symmetry.space_group_name_H-M   'P 1'
#
loop_
_entity.id
_entity.type
_entity.pdbx_description
1 polymer ?
#
loop_
_entity_poly.entity_id
_entity_poly.type
_entity_poly.pdbx_seq_one_letter_code
_entity_poly.pdbx_strand_id
1 'polypeptide(L)'
;MKKKKLLQKLSDYFDMGKRKQCEQKSCLKKIIRELREKEHKLSTKLQNEESEIKRKRLKKESQIIHAQRLKGLKRLKALRCDE
;
A
#
# COMPACT_ATOMS: atom_id res chain seq x y z
N MET A 1 -20.14 -13.21 -35.81
CA MET A 1 -20.40 -12.55 -34.50
C MET A 1 -20.14 -13.44 -33.29
N LYS A 2 -20.69 -14.67 -33.20
CA LYS A 2 -20.56 -15.55 -32.01
C LYS A 2 -19.11 -15.95 -31.65
N LYS A 3 -18.28 -16.33 -32.64
CA LYS A 3 -16.86 -16.67 -32.43
C LYS A 3 -16.03 -15.50 -31.89
N LYS A 4 -16.20 -14.28 -32.44
CA LYS A 4 -15.56 -13.06 -31.93
C LYS A 4 -15.94 -12.76 -30.47
N LYS A 5 -17.22 -12.90 -30.11
CA LYS A 5 -17.68 -12.74 -28.71
C LYS A 5 -17.07 -13.78 -27.77
N LEU A 6 -16.88 -15.01 -28.22
CA LEU A 6 -16.28 -16.08 -27.41
C LEU A 6 -14.78 -15.84 -27.18
N LEU A 7 -14.05 -15.42 -28.22
CA LEU A 7 -12.64 -15.02 -28.11
C LEU A 7 -12.46 -13.80 -27.21
N GLN A 8 -13.38 -12.82 -27.28
CA GLN A 8 -13.37 -11.67 -26.38
C GLN A 8 -13.54 -12.11 -24.92
N LYS A 9 -14.52 -12.97 -24.62
CA LYS A 9 -14.71 -13.51 -23.26
C LYS A 9 -13.48 -14.27 -22.76
N LEU A 10 -12.79 -14.99 -23.64
CA LEU A 10 -11.58 -15.71 -23.29
C LEU A 10 -10.42 -14.74 -23.00
N SER A 11 -10.26 -13.68 -23.80
CA SER A 11 -9.30 -12.60 -23.53
C SER A 11 -9.61 -11.91 -22.20
N ASP A 12 -10.87 -11.53 -21.98
CA ASP A 12 -11.31 -10.91 -20.73
C ASP A 12 -11.05 -11.84 -19.52
N TYR A 13 -11.22 -13.16 -19.69
CA TYR A 13 -10.91 -14.15 -18.67
C TYR A 13 -9.41 -14.19 -18.33
N PHE A 14 -8.53 -14.15 -19.34
CA PHE A 14 -7.09 -14.06 -19.11
C PHE A 14 -6.67 -12.71 -18.50
N ASP A 15 -7.35 -11.61 -18.85
CA ASP A 15 -7.07 -10.28 -18.33
C ASP A 15 -7.59 -10.05 -16.90
N MET A 16 -8.55 -10.84 -16.41
CA MET A 16 -9.05 -10.74 -15.03
C MET A 16 -7.93 -10.86 -13.98
N GLY A 17 -6.92 -11.70 -14.23
CA GLY A 17 -5.76 -11.84 -13.34
C GLY A 17 -4.96 -10.53 -13.24
N LYS A 18 -4.72 -9.87 -14.37
CA LYS A 18 -4.04 -8.57 -14.43
C LYS A 18 -4.86 -7.49 -13.74
N ARG A 19 -6.18 -7.42 -14.00
CA ARG A 19 -7.08 -6.44 -13.36
C ARG A 19 -7.03 -6.54 -11.84
N LYS A 20 -7.13 -7.76 -11.30
CA LYS A 20 -7.01 -8.02 -9.85
C LYS A 20 -5.65 -7.58 -9.28
N GLN A 21 -4.56 -7.82 -10.00
CA GLN A 21 -3.22 -7.38 -9.58
C GLN A 21 -3.10 -5.85 -9.56
N CYS A 22 -3.67 -5.16 -10.56
CA CYS A 22 -3.68 -3.71 -10.62
C CYS A 22 -4.55 -3.08 -9.51
N GLU A 23 -5.71 -3.67 -9.21
CA GLU A 23 -6.54 -3.27 -8.07
C GLU A 23 -5.78 -3.43 -6.74
N GLN A 24 -5.12 -4.57 -6.53
CA GLN A 24 -4.29 -4.79 -5.34
C GLN A 24 -3.15 -3.77 -5.25
N LYS A 25 -2.50 -3.45 -6.37
CA LYS A 25 -1.44 -2.41 -6.44
C LYS A 25 -1.99 -1.03 -6.05
N SER A 26 -3.17 -0.67 -6.56
CA SER A 26 -3.84 0.61 -6.24
C SER A 26 -4.22 0.70 -4.76
N CYS A 27 -4.84 -0.34 -4.20
CA CYS A 27 -5.16 -0.41 -2.77
C CYS A 27 -3.91 -0.31 -1.90
N LEU A 28 -2.84 -1.03 -2.26
CA LEU A 28 -1.57 -0.98 -1.54
C LEU A 28 -0.91 0.41 -1.62
N LYS A 29 -0.95 1.09 -2.78
CA LYS A 29 -0.48 2.50 -2.91
C LYS A 29 -1.22 3.41 -1.92
N LYS A 30 -2.55 3.28 -1.80
CA LYS A 30 -3.36 4.08 -0.85
C LYS A 30 -2.94 3.83 0.60
N ILE A 31 -2.83 2.55 1.01
CA ILE A 31 -2.42 2.18 2.38
C ILE A 31 -1.01 2.73 2.69
N ILE A 32 -0.06 2.61 1.77
CA ILE A 32 1.31 3.13 1.96
C ILE A 32 1.29 4.66 2.15
N ARG A 33 0.44 5.37 1.40
CA ARG A 33 0.26 6.83 1.55
C ARG A 33 -0.29 7.18 2.94
N GLU A 34 -1.32 6.48 3.40
CA GLU A 34 -1.88 6.69 4.74
C GLU A 34 -0.85 6.40 5.84
N LEU A 35 -0.04 5.35 5.70
CA LEU A 35 1.05 5.04 6.63
C LEU A 35 2.09 6.17 6.65
N ARG A 36 2.45 6.75 5.50
CA ARG A 36 3.36 7.91 5.42
C ARG A 36 2.78 9.13 6.14
N GLU A 37 1.49 9.41 5.97
CA GLU A 37 0.83 10.52 6.66
C GLU A 37 0.76 10.29 8.18
N LYS A 38 0.48 9.06 8.62
CA LYS A 38 0.52 8.70 10.05
C LYS A 38 1.91 8.83 10.65
N GLU A 39 2.94 8.38 9.93
CA GLU A 39 4.35 8.53 10.33
C GLU A 39 4.73 10.00 10.50
N HIS A 40 4.31 10.86 9.55
CA HIS A 40 4.55 12.30 9.65
C HIS A 40 3.86 12.92 10.87
N LYS A 41 2.58 12.61 11.10
CA LYS A 41 1.82 13.07 12.28
C LYS A 41 2.47 12.63 13.59
N LEU A 42 2.96 11.40 13.68
CA LEU A 42 3.66 10.89 14.87
C LEU A 42 5.00 11.59 15.07
N SER A 43 5.73 11.89 14.00
CA SER A 43 6.98 12.66 14.07
C SER A 43 6.74 14.07 14.62
N THR A 44 5.72 14.77 14.12
CA THR A 44 5.34 16.10 14.63
C THR A 44 4.93 16.04 16.10
N LYS A 45 4.13 15.04 16.49
CA LYS A 45 3.76 14.83 17.90
C LYS A 45 4.98 14.59 18.79
N LEU A 46 5.95 13.80 18.32
CA LEU A 46 7.15 13.47 19.08
C LEU A 46 8.07 14.68 19.28
N GLN A 47 8.09 15.63 18.34
CA GLN A 47 8.84 16.88 18.46
C GLN A 47 8.26 17.80 19.56
N ASN A 48 6.94 17.80 19.73
CA ASN A 48 6.24 18.66 20.69
C ASN A 48 5.94 17.97 22.03
N GLU A 49 6.35 16.71 22.21
CA GLU A 49 6.06 15.95 23.42
C GLU A 49 7.20 16.08 24.43
N GLU A 50 6.89 16.62 25.61
CA GLU A 50 7.84 16.81 26.71
C GLU A 50 7.93 15.59 27.63
N SER A 51 6.85 14.80 27.71
CA SER A 51 6.82 13.60 28.55
C SER A 51 7.68 12.48 27.97
N GLU A 52 8.73 12.08 28.69
CA GLU A 52 9.63 11.01 28.27
C GLU A 52 8.90 9.67 28.02
N ILE A 53 7.90 9.36 28.86
CA ILE A 53 7.08 8.14 28.73
C ILE A 53 6.28 8.17 27.41
N LYS A 54 5.63 9.31 27.11
CA LYS A 54 4.87 9.47 25.87
C LYS A 54 5.78 9.50 24.65
N ARG A 55 6.96 10.14 24.73
CA ARG A 55 7.98 10.11 23.66
C ARG A 55 8.43 8.69 23.34
N LYS A 56 8.71 7.86 24.36
CA LYS A 56 9.07 6.44 24.16
C LYS A 56 7.96 5.67 23.43
N ARG A 57 6.70 5.89 23.82
CA ARG A 57 5.53 5.27 23.16
C ARG A 57 5.39 5.71 21.70
N LEU A 58 5.44 7.02 21.44
CA LEU A 58 5.35 7.59 20.09
C LEU A 58 6.50 7.10 19.19
N LYS A 59 7.72 6.97 19.73
CA LYS A 59 8.88 6.45 19.00
C LYS A 59 8.66 5.00 18.59
N LYS A 60 8.17 4.16 19.50
CA LYS A 60 7.87 2.75 19.22
C LYS A 60 6.79 2.62 18.15
N GLU A 61 5.72 3.40 18.25
CA GLU A 61 4.64 3.41 17.27
C GLU A 61 5.12 3.87 15.88
N SER A 62 5.93 4.93 15.84
CA SER A 62 6.56 5.43 14.60
C SER A 62 7.44 4.36 13.93
N GLN A 63 8.25 3.62 14.71
CA GLN A 63 9.07 2.52 14.20
C GLN A 63 8.23 1.38 13.60
N ILE A 64 7.12 1.01 14.23
CA ILE A 64 6.22 -0.03 13.73
C ILE A 64 5.61 0.41 12.39
N ILE A 65 5.10 1.63 12.32
CA ILE A 65 4.50 2.18 11.08
C ILE A 65 5.54 2.28 9.98
N HIS A 66 6.76 2.73 10.28
CA HIS A 66 7.86 2.80 9.32
C HIS A 66 8.19 1.40 8.76
N ALA A 67 8.32 0.39 9.64
CA ALA A 67 8.59 -0.99 9.22
C ALA A 67 7.46 -1.55 8.33
N GLN A 68 6.20 -1.29 8.68
CA GLN A 68 5.05 -1.68 7.86
C GLN A 68 5.05 -0.98 6.50
N ARG A 69 5.35 0.32 6.45
CA ARG A 69 5.47 1.08 5.19
C ARG A 69 6.55 0.50 4.30
N LEU A 70 7.72 0.16 4.83
CA LEU A 70 8.81 -0.48 4.09
C LEU A 70 8.40 -1.86 3.55
N LYS A 71 7.71 -2.68 4.36
CA LYS A 71 7.16 -3.97 3.90
C LYS A 71 6.16 -3.76 2.75
N GLY A 72 5.27 -2.78 2.88
CA GLY A 72 4.33 -2.39 1.84
C GLY A 72 5.03 -1.98 0.55
N LEU A 73 6.06 -1.11 0.62
CA LEU A 73 6.84 -0.67 -0.54
C LEU A 73 7.55 -1.85 -1.23
N LYS A 74 8.14 -2.78 -0.46
CA LYS A 74 8.74 -4.00 -1.02
C LYS A 74 7.70 -4.84 -1.77
N ARG A 75 6.51 -5.03 -1.18
CA ARG A 75 5.42 -5.76 -1.83
C ARG A 75 4.91 -5.03 -3.08
N LEU A 76 4.82 -3.70 -3.04
CA LEU A 76 4.37 -2.88 -4.16
C LEU A 76 5.32 -3.02 -5.37
N LYS A 77 6.63 -3.03 -5.14
CA LYS A 77 7.64 -3.26 -6.19
C LYS A 77 7.56 -4.66 -6.81
N ALA A 78 7.10 -5.65 -6.04
CA ALA A 78 6.97 -7.03 -6.52
C ALA A 78 5.67 -7.27 -7.33
N LEU A 79 4.69 -6.37 -7.26
CA LEU A 79 3.45 -6.49 -8.03
C LEU A 79 3.70 -6.09 -9.49
N ARG A 80 3.61 -7.08 -10.39
CA ARG A 80 3.65 -6.88 -11.84
C ARG A 80 2.25 -6.48 -12.32
N CYS A 81 1.97 -5.20 -12.25
CA CYS A 81 0.92 -4.57 -13.06
C CYS A 81 1.66 -3.52 -13.87
N ASP A 82 1.91 -3.83 -15.14
CA ASP A 82 2.37 -2.88 -16.12
C ASP A 82 1.21 -1.89 -16.33
N GLU A 83 1.47 -0.60 -16.13
CA GLU A 83 0.51 0.48 -16.42
C GLU A 83 0.36 0.67 -17.93
#